data_AF-A0A975R478-F1
#
_entry.id   AF-A0A975R478-F1
#
_cell.length_a   1.000
_cell.length_b   1.000
_cell.length_c   1.000
_cell.angle_alpha   90.00
_cell.angle_beta   90.00
_cell.angle_gamma   90.00
#
_symmetry.space_group_name_H-M   'P 1'
#
loop_
_entity.id
_entity.type
_entity.pdbx_description
1 polymer ?
#
loop_
_entity_poly.entity_id
_entity_poly.type
_entity_poly.pdbx_seq_one_letter_code
_entity_poly.pdbx_strand_id
1 'polypeptide(L)'
;MREFKADAIDMLVIDGGDGTVRDVLSVARDVFGQNLPQIGVIPSGKTNALAFDLGIPRGWQVGDAVRAHQENRTKTRSGIEVHWTDGHRPSQMGFIFGLGVFGRATMLAQRVHKRGIFNSLAVFFTLVIGLFKTMVGRDLNSWRRGDMVWLSGDGEGSRGRRFYMIFGSTLRRMPLGLKPFGRKRDGMKFLLIDAPPKALHRHVFPVLRGAERTGLEENGYRRRDVDRLTMRIGKSFVLDGEQFPGGTITLSKSEPITFVVPEPC
;
A
#
# COMPACT_ATOMS: atom_id res chain seq x y z
N MET A 1 14.99 8.26 -17.95
CA MET A 1 14.75 6.81 -17.75
C MET A 1 15.23 5.97 -18.93
N ARG A 2 14.82 6.26 -20.18
CA ARG A 2 15.37 5.54 -21.35
C ARG A 2 16.89 5.74 -21.50
N GLU A 3 17.37 6.96 -21.26
CA GLU A 3 18.81 7.28 -21.19
C GLU A 3 19.49 6.44 -20.11
N PHE A 4 19.00 6.44 -18.86
CA PHE A 4 19.54 5.58 -17.80
C PHE A 4 19.60 4.09 -18.17
N LYS A 5 18.64 3.58 -18.94
CA LYS A 5 18.69 2.20 -19.46
C LYS A 5 19.77 2.03 -20.53
N ALA A 6 19.92 3.00 -21.43
CA ALA A 6 20.97 2.99 -22.45
C ALA A 6 22.37 3.07 -21.81
N ASP A 7 22.50 3.83 -20.73
CA ASP A 7 23.74 4.00 -19.97
C ASP A 7 24.06 2.80 -19.05
N ALA A 8 23.18 1.79 -18.98
CA ALA A 8 23.34 0.58 -18.19
C ALA A 8 23.71 0.84 -16.71
N ILE A 9 23.00 1.76 -16.06
CA ILE A 9 23.25 2.09 -14.65
C ILE A 9 23.10 0.86 -13.73
N ASP A 10 23.97 0.73 -12.74
CA ASP A 10 23.89 -0.34 -11.73
C ASP A 10 22.89 -0.02 -10.60
N MET A 11 22.66 1.27 -10.36
CA MET A 11 21.85 1.77 -9.26
C MET A 11 21.04 3.01 -9.65
N LEU A 12 19.78 3.04 -9.26
CA LEU A 12 18.90 4.21 -9.34
C LEU A 12 18.55 4.71 -7.93
N VAL A 13 18.98 5.91 -7.59
CA VAL A 13 18.65 6.56 -6.31
C VAL A 13 17.42 7.45 -6.50
N ILE A 14 16.42 7.27 -5.64
CA ILE A 14 15.17 8.03 -5.63
C ILE A 14 15.10 8.83 -4.35
N ASP A 15 15.15 10.16 -4.48
CA ASP A 15 14.95 11.10 -3.38
C ASP A 15 13.51 11.62 -3.38
N GLY A 16 12.72 11.23 -2.38
CA GLY A 16 11.34 11.65 -2.30
C GLY A 16 10.50 10.93 -1.24
N GLY A 17 9.19 11.12 -1.35
CA GLY A 17 8.20 10.37 -0.57
C GLY A 17 7.69 9.13 -1.29
N ASP A 18 6.76 8.40 -0.65
CA ASP A 18 6.17 7.18 -1.23
C ASP A 18 5.55 7.43 -2.62
N GLY A 19 4.93 8.60 -2.85
CA GLY A 19 4.39 8.96 -4.15
C GLY A 19 5.47 9.14 -5.23
N THR A 20 6.58 9.80 -4.91
CA THR A 20 7.73 9.94 -5.82
C THR A 20 8.32 8.57 -6.14
N VAL A 21 8.50 7.74 -5.12
CA VAL A 21 9.00 6.36 -5.30
C VAL A 21 8.07 5.56 -6.19
N ARG A 22 6.75 5.60 -5.95
CA ARG A 22 5.74 4.96 -6.80
C ARG A 22 5.84 5.43 -8.25
N ASP A 23 5.88 6.73 -8.50
CA ASP A 23 5.86 7.28 -9.86
C ASP A 23 7.13 6.89 -10.63
N VAL A 24 8.29 7.01 -9.98
CA VAL A 24 9.58 6.61 -10.57
C VAL A 24 9.61 5.11 -10.83
N LEU A 25 9.18 4.30 -9.86
CA LEU A 25 9.17 2.84 -9.97
C LEU A 25 8.20 2.34 -11.04
N SER A 26 7.05 3.00 -11.21
CA SER A 26 6.07 2.67 -12.26
C SER A 26 6.71 2.83 -13.63
N VAL A 27 7.37 3.97 -13.88
CA VAL A 27 8.06 4.22 -15.16
C VAL A 27 9.30 3.35 -15.31
N ALA A 28 10.08 3.14 -14.24
CA ALA A 28 11.27 2.30 -14.28
C ALA A 28 10.93 0.85 -14.61
N ARG A 29 9.85 0.31 -14.06
CA ARG A 29 9.41 -1.06 -14.36
C ARG A 29 9.05 -1.22 -15.83
N ASP A 30 8.34 -0.26 -16.41
CA ASP A 30 7.99 -0.28 -17.85
C ASP A 30 9.23 -0.19 -18.75
N VAL A 31 10.23 0.62 -18.35
CA VAL A 31 11.43 0.86 -19.17
C VAL A 31 12.44 -0.28 -19.03
N PHE A 32 12.79 -0.68 -17.81
CA PHE A 32 13.83 -1.67 -17.52
C PHE A 32 13.32 -3.12 -17.52
N GLY A 33 12.01 -3.34 -17.33
CA GLY A 33 11.42 -4.66 -17.24
C GLY A 33 11.98 -5.47 -16.08
N GLN A 34 12.55 -6.64 -16.39
CA GLN A 34 13.17 -7.54 -15.41
C GLN A 34 14.57 -7.07 -14.98
N ASN A 35 15.24 -6.23 -15.77
CA ASN A 35 16.60 -5.76 -15.52
C ASN A 35 16.61 -4.43 -14.75
N LEU A 36 15.80 -4.34 -13.69
CA LEU A 36 15.73 -3.15 -12.87
C LEU A 36 17.07 -2.98 -12.12
N PRO A 37 17.74 -1.82 -12.15
CA PRO A 37 18.92 -1.57 -11.33
C PRO A 37 18.58 -1.65 -9.84
N GLN A 38 19.59 -1.74 -8.98
CA GLN A 38 19.36 -1.65 -7.54
C GLN A 38 18.76 -0.29 -7.19
N ILE A 39 17.74 -0.28 -6.32
CA ILE A 39 17.03 0.95 -5.96
C ILE A 39 17.50 1.47 -4.61
N GLY A 40 18.06 2.68 -4.59
CA GLY A 40 18.28 3.45 -3.37
C GLY A 40 17.08 4.36 -3.08
N VAL A 41 16.62 4.44 -1.84
CA VAL A 41 15.53 5.36 -1.45
C VAL A 41 16.03 6.33 -0.39
N ILE A 42 15.98 7.62 -0.68
CA ILE A 42 16.26 8.70 0.28
C ILE A 42 14.92 9.21 0.83
N PRO A 43 14.65 9.04 2.13
CA PRO A 43 13.33 9.30 2.71
C PRO A 43 13.11 10.79 3.02
N SER A 44 13.07 11.65 2.01
CA SER A 44 12.79 13.09 2.16
C SER A 44 11.30 13.44 2.22
N GLY A 45 10.42 12.47 1.93
CA GLY A 45 8.97 12.66 2.03
C GLY A 45 8.43 12.72 3.47
N LYS A 46 7.13 12.96 3.58
CA LYS A 46 6.44 13.08 4.87
C LYS A 46 6.08 11.72 5.49
N THR A 47 5.80 10.71 4.66
CA THR A 47 5.20 9.44 5.05
C THR A 47 6.27 8.33 5.07
N ASN A 48 6.87 7.99 3.92
CA ASN A 48 8.02 7.07 3.75
C ASN A 48 7.78 5.66 4.29
N ALA A 49 6.64 5.06 3.93
CA ALA A 49 6.23 3.70 4.29
C ALA A 49 7.25 2.65 3.89
N LEU A 50 7.73 2.74 2.65
CA LEU A 50 8.70 1.79 2.13
C LEU A 50 10.05 1.90 2.87
N ALA A 51 10.53 3.13 3.09
CA ALA A 51 11.78 3.36 3.83
C ALA A 51 11.70 2.78 5.26
N PHE A 52 10.58 2.97 5.96
CA PHE A 52 10.34 2.37 7.27
C PHE A 52 10.39 0.83 7.22
N ASP A 53 9.76 0.22 6.21
CA ASP A 53 9.78 -1.24 6.04
C ASP A 53 11.18 -1.80 5.76
N LEU A 54 11.96 -1.07 4.96
CA LEU A 54 13.35 -1.41 4.63
C LEU A 54 14.31 -1.19 5.80
N GLY A 55 13.93 -0.34 6.76
CA GLY A 55 14.76 0.05 7.91
C GLY A 55 15.70 1.22 7.61
N ILE A 56 15.37 2.05 6.61
CA ILE A 56 16.17 3.21 6.21
C ILE A 56 15.90 4.37 7.18
N PRO A 57 16.93 4.95 7.83
CA PRO A 57 16.75 6.06 8.76
C PRO A 57 16.47 7.38 8.03
N ARG A 58 15.86 8.36 8.71
CA ARG A 58 15.56 9.69 8.12
C ARG A 58 16.78 10.48 7.68
N GLY A 59 17.95 10.23 8.27
CA GLY A 59 19.21 10.88 7.93
C GLY A 59 19.99 10.18 6.81
N TRP A 60 19.44 9.13 6.20
CA TRP A 60 20.06 8.39 5.10
C TRP A 60 20.24 9.30 3.89
N GLN A 61 21.47 9.43 3.39
CA GLN A 61 21.80 10.27 2.24
C GLN A 61 22.24 9.45 1.03
N VAL A 62 22.37 10.11 -0.12
CA VAL A 62 22.84 9.49 -1.36
C VAL A 62 24.20 8.80 -1.16
N GLY A 63 25.14 9.43 -0.44
CA GLY A 63 26.44 8.83 -0.15
C GLY A 63 26.36 7.53 0.67
N ASP A 64 25.41 7.45 1.61
CA ASP A 64 25.18 6.21 2.37
C ASP A 64 24.61 5.11 1.48
N ALA A 65 23.69 5.47 0.58
CA ALA A 65 23.12 4.56 -0.40
C ALA A 65 24.19 4.01 -1.36
N VAL A 66 25.07 4.87 -1.87
CA VAL A 66 26.20 4.46 -2.73
C VAL A 66 27.15 3.52 -1.98
N ARG A 67 27.51 3.85 -0.73
CA ARG A 67 28.36 2.98 0.09
C ARG A 67 27.71 1.62 0.33
N ALA A 68 26.42 1.59 0.70
CA ALA A 68 25.69 0.35 0.91
C ALA A 68 25.57 -0.49 -0.37
N HIS A 69 25.46 0.14 -1.55
CA HIS A 69 25.51 -0.54 -2.84
C HIS A 69 26.87 -1.21 -3.08
N GLN A 70 27.97 -0.48 -2.87
CA GLN A 70 29.34 -1.03 -2.99
C GLN A 70 29.58 -2.21 -2.04
N GLU A 71 28.96 -2.17 -0.86
CA GLU A 71 29.02 -3.26 0.12
C GLU A 71 27.95 -4.35 -0.09
N ASN A 72 27.17 -4.30 -1.18
CA ASN A 72 26.08 -5.23 -1.51
C ASN A 72 25.02 -5.39 -0.41
N ARG A 73 24.79 -4.35 0.41
CA ARG A 73 23.78 -4.34 1.46
C ARG A 73 22.40 -4.12 0.88
N THR A 74 21.68 -5.22 0.64
CA THR A 74 20.39 -5.17 -0.06
C THR A 74 19.25 -5.90 0.66
N LYS A 75 18.02 -5.53 0.35
CA LYS A 75 16.78 -6.23 0.70
C LYS A 75 15.85 -6.28 -0.49
N THR A 76 15.19 -7.41 -0.67
CA THR A 76 14.24 -7.58 -1.77
C THR A 76 12.81 -7.32 -1.31
N ARG A 77 12.02 -6.58 -2.10
CA ARG A 77 10.56 -6.40 -1.90
C ARG A 77 9.82 -6.43 -3.22
N SER A 78 8.64 -7.05 -3.23
CA SER A 78 7.67 -6.88 -4.33
C SER A 78 6.76 -5.68 -4.05
N GLY A 79 6.35 -4.98 -5.10
CA GLY A 79 5.26 -4.01 -5.10
C GLY A 79 3.91 -4.63 -5.43
N ILE A 80 2.88 -3.80 -5.37
CA ILE A 80 1.55 -4.02 -5.93
C ILE A 80 1.53 -3.29 -7.28
N GLU A 81 1.46 -4.05 -8.36
CA GLU A 81 1.20 -3.52 -9.68
C GLU A 81 -0.30 -3.40 -9.91
N VAL A 82 -0.71 -2.26 -10.43
CA VAL A 82 -2.09 -1.94 -10.79
C VAL A 82 -2.16 -1.73 -12.29
N HIS A 83 -2.89 -2.62 -12.97
CA HIS A 83 -3.12 -2.57 -14.40
C HIS A 83 -4.60 -2.29 -14.65
N TRP A 84 -4.92 -1.25 -15.43
CA TRP A 84 -6.30 -1.04 -15.88
C TRP A 84 -6.56 -1.89 -17.12
N THR A 85 -7.65 -2.64 -17.09
CA THR A 85 -8.06 -3.49 -18.24
C THR A 85 -8.54 -2.69 -19.45
N ASP A 86 -8.71 -1.36 -19.30
CA ASP A 86 -9.01 -0.48 -20.42
C ASP A 86 -7.82 -0.29 -21.36
N GLY A 87 -6.58 -0.61 -20.94
CA GLY A 87 -5.38 -0.53 -21.77
C GLY A 87 -4.93 0.89 -22.14
N HIS A 88 -5.61 1.93 -21.65
CA HIS A 88 -5.29 3.32 -21.99
C HIS A 88 -4.46 4.02 -20.91
N ARG A 89 -4.43 3.46 -19.69
CA ARG A 89 -3.79 4.07 -18.53
C ARG A 89 -2.47 3.37 -18.22
N PRO A 90 -1.41 4.13 -17.88
CA PRO A 90 -0.14 3.54 -17.49
C PRO A 90 -0.30 2.75 -16.20
N SER A 91 0.34 1.60 -16.15
CA SER A 91 0.38 0.77 -14.96
C SER A 91 1.06 1.50 -13.81
N GLN A 92 0.61 1.25 -12.60
CA GLN A 92 1.14 1.89 -11.40
C GLN A 92 1.74 0.82 -10.48
N MET A 93 2.89 1.10 -9.89
CA MET A 93 3.55 0.21 -8.93
C MET A 93 3.74 0.91 -7.59
N GLY A 94 3.03 0.42 -6.57
CA GLY A 94 3.12 0.95 -5.20
C GLY A 94 3.24 -0.14 -4.14
N PHE A 95 3.09 0.20 -2.87
CA PHE A 95 3.27 -0.74 -1.76
C PHE A 95 2.09 -0.82 -0.79
N ILE A 96 1.20 0.17 -0.81
CA ILE A 96 -0.01 0.25 0.01
C ILE A 96 -1.20 0.59 -0.88
N PHE A 97 -2.19 -0.29 -0.89
CA PHE A 97 -3.46 -0.13 -1.59
C PHE A 97 -4.59 0.09 -0.58
N GLY A 98 -5.53 0.98 -0.90
CA GLY A 98 -6.69 1.23 -0.06
C GLY A 98 -7.95 1.60 -0.83
N LEU A 99 -9.09 1.06 -0.41
CA LEU A 99 -10.41 1.39 -0.92
C LEU A 99 -11.42 1.50 0.23
N GLY A 100 -12.48 2.28 0.02
CA GLY A 100 -13.54 2.49 1.01
C GLY A 100 -13.16 3.59 1.99
N VAL A 101 -13.28 3.31 3.29
CA VAL A 101 -12.94 4.29 4.34
C VAL A 101 -11.50 4.80 4.23
N PHE A 102 -10.57 4.01 3.69
CA PHE A 102 -9.19 4.46 3.47
C PHE A 102 -9.11 5.65 2.51
N GLY A 103 -9.79 5.59 1.35
CA GLY A 103 -9.80 6.71 0.40
C GLY A 103 -10.45 7.98 0.97
N ARG A 104 -11.49 7.82 1.79
CA ARG A 104 -12.16 8.95 2.45
C ARG A 104 -11.33 9.54 3.60
N ALA A 105 -10.61 8.71 4.34
CA ALA A 105 -9.67 9.14 5.37
C ALA A 105 -8.46 9.86 4.75
N THR A 106 -7.92 9.38 3.63
CA THR A 106 -6.86 10.06 2.88
C THR A 106 -7.31 11.43 2.37
N MET A 107 -8.52 11.54 1.80
CA MET A 107 -9.08 12.84 1.42
C MET A 107 -9.22 13.79 2.62
N LEU A 108 -9.66 13.30 3.77
CA LEU A 108 -9.80 14.11 4.98
C LEU A 108 -8.42 14.55 5.51
N ALA A 109 -7.45 13.63 5.54
CA ALA A 109 -6.07 13.92 5.93
C ALA A 109 -5.45 14.97 5.00
N GLN A 110 -5.57 14.83 3.67
CA GLN A 110 -5.07 15.81 2.70
C GLN A 110 -5.65 17.22 2.92
N ARG A 111 -6.94 17.33 3.28
CA ARG A 111 -7.55 18.62 3.64
C ARG A 111 -6.97 19.22 4.93
N VAL A 112 -6.66 18.39 5.92
CA VAL A 112 -5.99 18.82 7.15
C VAL A 112 -4.52 19.19 6.89
N HIS A 113 -3.86 18.51 5.95
CA HIS A 113 -2.46 18.76 5.59
C HIS A 113 -2.21 20.10 4.87
N LYS A 114 -3.24 20.71 4.26
CA LYS A 114 -3.15 22.10 3.75
C LYS A 114 -2.92 23.15 4.85
N ARG A 115 -3.04 22.77 6.13
CA ARG A 115 -2.83 23.66 7.30
C ARG A 115 -1.49 23.47 8.02
N GLY A 116 -0.48 22.91 7.35
CA GLY A 116 0.92 22.98 7.85
C GLY A 116 1.29 21.97 8.96
N ILE A 117 0.48 20.96 9.23
CA ILE A 117 0.85 19.91 10.17
C ILE A 117 1.80 18.92 9.47
N PHE A 118 3.12 19.10 9.70
CA PHE A 118 4.17 18.11 9.44
C PHE A 118 3.74 16.80 10.06
N ASN A 119 3.56 15.70 9.32
CA ASN A 119 3.27 14.46 10.02
C ASN A 119 3.55 13.15 9.26
N SER A 120 4.32 12.32 9.98
CA SER A 120 4.77 10.95 9.69
C SER A 120 3.62 9.98 9.38
N LEU A 121 3.91 8.85 8.73
CA LEU A 121 3.06 7.65 8.66
C LEU A 121 2.23 7.39 9.92
N ALA A 122 2.87 7.53 11.08
CA ALA A 122 2.24 7.34 12.38
C ALA A 122 0.94 8.16 12.52
N VAL A 123 0.94 9.40 12.06
CA VAL A 123 -0.22 10.28 12.20
C VAL A 123 -1.32 9.94 11.21
N PHE A 124 -0.98 9.59 9.96
CA PHE A 124 -1.98 9.08 9.02
C PHE A 124 -2.72 7.89 9.61
N PHE A 125 -1.98 6.89 10.12
CA PHE A 125 -2.59 5.74 10.77
C PHE A 125 -3.34 6.10 12.06
N THR A 126 -2.88 7.09 12.82
CA THR A 126 -3.58 7.59 14.02
C THR A 126 -4.93 8.20 13.66
N LEU A 127 -5.01 8.98 12.58
CA LEU A 127 -6.27 9.54 12.07
C LEU A 127 -7.23 8.46 11.60
N VAL A 128 -6.73 7.48 10.85
CA VAL A 128 -7.51 6.30 10.43
C VAL A 128 -8.07 5.57 11.64
N ILE A 129 -7.23 5.30 12.64
CA ILE A 129 -7.63 4.67 13.91
C ILE A 129 -8.66 5.52 14.68
N GLY A 130 -8.47 6.84 14.72
CA GLY A 130 -9.40 7.78 15.34
C GLY A 130 -10.78 7.75 14.68
N LEU A 131 -10.82 7.72 13.35
CA LEU A 131 -12.06 7.60 12.58
C LEU A 131 -12.81 6.30 12.90
N PHE A 132 -12.09 5.19 13.05
CA PHE A 132 -12.70 3.93 13.49
C PHE A 132 -13.36 4.03 14.88
N LYS A 133 -12.83 4.86 15.80
CA LYS A 133 -13.43 5.08 17.12
C LYS A 133 -14.71 5.92 17.05
N THR A 134 -14.73 6.95 16.21
CA THR A 134 -15.86 7.88 16.12
C THR A 134 -17.02 7.30 15.30
N MET A 135 -16.75 6.32 14.45
CA MET A 135 -17.77 5.64 13.62
C MET A 135 -18.56 4.54 14.37
N VAL A 136 -18.45 4.48 15.69
CA VAL A 136 -19.20 3.58 16.58
C VAL A 136 -20.53 4.25 16.94
N GLY A 137 -21.52 4.18 16.04
CA GLY A 137 -22.84 4.80 16.23
C GLY A 137 -23.83 4.48 15.09
N ARG A 138 -25.14 4.53 15.36
CA ARG A 138 -26.19 3.95 14.50
C ARG A 138 -26.59 4.75 13.24
N ASP A 139 -26.28 6.04 13.07
CA ASP A 139 -26.87 6.84 11.97
C ASP A 139 -25.96 7.90 11.32
N LEU A 140 -24.89 7.48 10.62
CA LEU A 140 -24.24 8.32 9.60
C LEU A 140 -24.21 7.56 8.27
N ASN A 141 -25.34 7.65 7.58
CA ASN A 141 -25.86 6.66 6.62
C ASN A 141 -25.11 6.52 5.27
N SER A 142 -23.99 7.21 5.01
CA SER A 142 -23.20 7.03 3.77
C SER A 142 -21.84 6.34 3.97
N TRP A 143 -21.31 6.34 5.19
CA TRP A 143 -19.97 5.82 5.48
C TRP A 143 -19.94 4.34 5.83
N ARG A 144 -21.05 3.80 6.35
CA ARG A 144 -21.19 2.37 6.69
C ARG A 144 -21.67 1.50 5.53
N ARG A 145 -22.24 2.10 4.48
CA ARG A 145 -22.75 1.38 3.29
C ARG A 145 -21.66 0.65 2.51
N GLY A 146 -20.40 1.05 2.72
CA GLY A 146 -19.27 0.55 1.95
C GLY A 146 -19.38 0.89 0.47
N ASP A 147 -18.44 0.37 -0.29
CA ASP A 147 -18.38 0.54 -1.73
C ASP A 147 -18.56 -0.84 -2.40
N MET A 148 -19.33 -0.87 -3.48
CA MET A 148 -19.58 -2.08 -4.26
C MET A 148 -18.34 -2.40 -5.08
N VAL A 149 -17.86 -3.63 -4.94
CA VAL A 149 -16.68 -4.15 -5.62
C VAL A 149 -17.01 -5.53 -6.15
N TRP A 150 -16.71 -5.77 -7.41
CA TRP A 150 -16.78 -7.10 -7.99
C TRP A 150 -15.39 -7.69 -7.97
N LEU A 151 -15.19 -8.76 -7.20
CA LEU A 151 -13.92 -9.45 -7.10
C LEU A 151 -13.96 -10.69 -7.99
N SER A 152 -12.89 -10.90 -8.74
CA SER A 152 -12.63 -12.13 -9.49
C SER A 152 -11.19 -12.55 -9.17
N GLY A 153 -11.01 -13.76 -8.65
CA GLY A 153 -9.70 -14.35 -8.34
C GLY A 153 -9.63 -15.76 -8.93
N ASP A 154 -8.42 -16.19 -9.32
CA ASP A 154 -8.05 -17.47 -9.93
C ASP A 154 -9.15 -18.56 -9.91
N GLY A 155 -10.05 -18.52 -10.90
CA GLY A 155 -11.06 -19.55 -11.15
C GLY A 155 -12.45 -19.34 -10.53
N GLU A 156 -12.67 -18.39 -9.63
CA GLU A 156 -14.01 -18.08 -9.09
C GLU A 156 -14.70 -16.94 -9.84
N GLY A 157 -15.96 -17.18 -10.22
CA GLY A 157 -16.81 -16.19 -10.91
C GLY A 157 -16.95 -14.88 -10.14
N SER A 158 -17.09 -13.78 -10.89
CA SER A 158 -17.13 -12.43 -10.34
C SER A 158 -18.29 -12.24 -9.35
N ARG A 159 -17.99 -12.10 -8.05
CA ARG A 159 -19.01 -11.85 -7.01
C ARG A 159 -18.96 -10.38 -6.58
N GLY A 160 -20.07 -9.68 -6.83
CA GLY A 160 -20.28 -8.32 -6.35
C GLY A 160 -20.55 -8.30 -4.85
N ARG A 161 -19.70 -7.63 -4.07
CA ARG A 161 -19.85 -7.47 -2.61
C ARG A 161 -19.61 -6.03 -2.21
N ARG A 162 -20.21 -5.61 -1.10
CA ARG A 162 -19.94 -4.29 -0.51
C ARG A 162 -18.85 -4.42 0.54
N PHE A 163 -17.80 -3.63 0.39
CA PHE A 163 -16.72 -3.56 1.37
C PHE A 163 -16.73 -2.22 2.07
N TYR A 164 -16.65 -2.26 3.40
CA TYR A 164 -16.38 -1.09 4.21
C TYR A 164 -14.94 -0.60 4.02
N MET A 165 -14.01 -1.56 3.91
CA MET A 165 -12.60 -1.31 3.64
C MET A 165 -11.99 -2.48 2.89
N ILE A 166 -11.15 -2.16 1.92
CA ILE A 166 -10.15 -3.08 1.38
C ILE A 166 -8.82 -2.39 1.61
N PHE A 167 -7.93 -3.04 2.33
CA PHE A 167 -6.59 -2.55 2.60
C PHE A 167 -5.59 -3.60 2.16
N GLY A 168 -4.69 -3.26 1.26
CA GLY A 168 -3.69 -4.15 0.68
C GLY A 168 -2.28 -3.62 0.92
N SER A 169 -1.30 -4.49 1.12
CA SER A 169 0.11 -4.08 1.15
C SER A 169 1.05 -5.24 0.91
N THR A 170 2.19 -4.96 0.27
CA THR A 170 3.32 -5.89 0.20
C THR A 170 4.37 -5.66 1.28
N LEU A 171 4.31 -4.54 2.02
CA LEU A 171 5.22 -4.24 3.11
C LEU A 171 5.21 -5.35 4.18
N ARG A 172 6.37 -5.59 4.81
CA ARG A 172 6.54 -6.57 5.88
C ARG A 172 6.33 -5.96 7.26
N ARG A 173 6.63 -4.67 7.42
CA ARG A 173 6.52 -3.87 8.64
C ARG A 173 5.62 -2.67 8.36
N MET A 174 4.67 -2.44 9.26
CA MET A 174 3.82 -1.26 9.27
C MET A 174 4.18 -0.36 10.44
N PRO A 175 3.99 0.96 10.32
CA PRO A 175 4.22 1.92 11.41
C PRO A 175 3.29 1.64 12.60
N LEU A 176 3.64 2.20 13.77
CA LEU A 176 2.89 2.08 15.02
C LEU A 176 2.68 0.65 15.54
N GLY A 177 3.51 -0.31 15.08
CA GLY A 177 3.35 -1.72 15.44
C GLY A 177 2.09 -2.36 14.87
N LEU A 178 1.45 -1.73 13.89
CA LEU A 178 0.25 -2.26 13.24
C LEU A 178 0.57 -3.57 12.51
N LYS A 179 -0.39 -4.49 12.57
CA LYS A 179 -0.36 -5.81 11.97
C LYS A 179 -1.74 -6.14 11.36
N PRO A 180 -2.27 -5.30 10.45
CA PRO A 180 -3.61 -5.49 9.87
C PRO A 180 -3.75 -6.85 9.16
N PHE A 181 -2.63 -7.36 8.65
CA PHE A 181 -2.54 -8.65 7.97
C PHE A 181 -2.17 -9.83 8.88
N GLY A 182 -2.03 -9.62 10.20
CA GLY A 182 -1.63 -10.68 11.14
C GLY A 182 -0.11 -10.79 11.28
N ARG A 183 0.41 -12.02 11.36
CA ARG A 183 1.86 -12.28 11.46
C ARG A 183 2.62 -11.66 10.28
N LYS A 184 3.82 -11.16 10.55
CA LYS A 184 4.71 -10.56 9.53
C LYS A 184 5.09 -11.64 8.51
N ARG A 185 4.88 -11.35 7.23
CA ARG A 185 5.24 -12.21 6.11
C ARG A 185 5.30 -11.40 4.81
N ASP A 186 5.97 -11.97 3.82
CA ASP A 186 6.05 -11.39 2.48
C ASP A 186 4.79 -11.71 1.67
N GLY A 187 4.71 -11.21 0.44
CA GLY A 187 3.56 -11.37 -0.44
C GLY A 187 2.57 -10.20 -0.39
N MET A 188 1.63 -10.21 -1.34
CA MET A 188 0.58 -9.19 -1.48
C MET A 188 -0.61 -9.57 -0.58
N LYS A 189 -0.69 -8.89 0.57
CA LYS A 189 -1.61 -9.21 1.67
C LYS A 189 -2.76 -8.23 1.68
N PHE A 190 -3.97 -8.72 1.93
CA PHE A 190 -5.18 -7.90 2.04
C PHE A 190 -5.90 -8.13 3.37
N LEU A 191 -6.47 -7.06 3.90
CA LEU A 191 -7.50 -7.04 4.92
C LEU A 191 -8.79 -6.51 4.27
N LEU A 192 -9.81 -7.36 4.25
CA LEU A 192 -11.14 -7.06 3.72
C LEU A 192 -12.13 -6.96 4.88
N ILE A 193 -12.90 -5.87 4.91
CA ILE A 193 -13.97 -5.67 5.89
C ILE A 193 -15.27 -5.51 5.13
N ASP A 194 -16.22 -6.42 5.32
CA ASP A 194 -17.55 -6.35 4.73
C ASP A 194 -18.31 -5.09 5.20
N ALA A 195 -19.17 -4.59 4.32
CA ALA A 195 -20.16 -3.58 4.69
C ALA A 195 -21.57 -4.20 4.82
N PRO A 196 -22.35 -3.80 5.84
CA PRO A 196 -21.93 -2.95 6.96
C PRO A 196 -20.99 -3.70 7.92
N PRO A 197 -19.99 -3.03 8.53
CA PRO A 197 -19.06 -3.70 9.43
C PRO A 197 -19.79 -4.12 10.72
N LYS A 198 -19.70 -5.42 11.05
CA LYS A 198 -20.24 -5.99 12.29
C LYS A 198 -19.27 -5.74 13.44
N ALA A 199 -19.80 -5.28 14.59
CA ALA A 199 -19.05 -5.06 15.82
C ALA A 199 -17.67 -4.37 15.65
N LEU A 200 -17.63 -3.30 14.85
CA LEU A 200 -16.39 -2.61 14.44
C LEU A 200 -15.48 -2.25 15.62
N HIS A 201 -16.03 -1.68 16.69
CA HIS A 201 -15.29 -1.32 17.90
C HIS A 201 -14.62 -2.54 18.59
N ARG A 202 -15.24 -3.72 18.53
CA ARG A 202 -14.75 -4.95 19.15
C ARG A 202 -13.64 -5.61 18.33
N HIS A 203 -13.70 -5.51 17.00
CA HIS A 203 -12.80 -6.26 16.12
C HIS A 203 -11.67 -5.40 15.53
N VAL A 204 -11.88 -4.10 15.28
CA VAL A 204 -10.89 -3.28 14.55
C VAL A 204 -9.54 -3.23 15.28
N PHE A 205 -9.52 -2.93 16.58
CA PHE A 205 -8.26 -2.80 17.32
C PHE A 205 -7.51 -4.13 17.46
N PRO A 206 -8.16 -5.25 17.86
CA PRO A 206 -7.50 -6.54 17.84
C PRO A 206 -6.97 -6.92 16.45
N VAL A 207 -7.76 -6.71 15.37
CA VAL A 207 -7.34 -7.02 14.01
C VAL A 207 -6.15 -6.17 13.57
N LEU A 208 -6.17 -4.87 13.85
CA LEU A 208 -5.05 -3.97 13.56
C LEU A 208 -3.80 -4.27 14.40
N ARG A 209 -3.93 -4.91 15.57
CA ARG A 209 -2.81 -5.42 16.38
C ARG A 209 -2.36 -6.83 15.97
N GLY A 210 -3.00 -7.44 14.98
CA GLY A 210 -2.61 -8.74 14.44
C GLY A 210 -3.28 -9.94 15.11
N ALA A 211 -4.32 -9.76 15.91
CA ALA A 211 -5.03 -10.88 16.52
C ALA A 211 -5.63 -11.80 15.44
N GLU A 212 -5.49 -13.11 15.65
CA GLU A 212 -6.03 -14.20 14.83
C GLU A 212 -7.12 -14.89 15.66
N ARG A 213 -8.27 -14.22 15.82
CA ARG A 213 -9.40 -14.74 16.60
C ARG A 213 -10.30 -15.62 15.73
N THR A 214 -10.86 -16.67 16.32
CA THR A 214 -11.94 -17.46 15.72
C THR A 214 -13.17 -16.56 15.46
N GLY A 215 -13.91 -16.84 14.39
CA GLY A 215 -15.13 -16.10 14.02
C GLY A 215 -14.93 -14.70 13.42
N LEU A 216 -13.69 -14.24 13.17
CA LEU A 216 -13.46 -12.95 12.49
C LEU A 216 -14.03 -12.94 11.07
N GLU A 217 -13.85 -14.04 10.33
CA GLU A 217 -14.33 -14.16 8.96
C GLU A 217 -15.85 -14.14 8.87
N GLU A 218 -16.54 -14.81 9.81
CA GLU A 218 -18.02 -14.82 9.95
C GLU A 218 -18.56 -13.41 10.26
N ASN A 219 -17.77 -12.61 10.97
CA ASN A 219 -18.05 -11.20 11.25
C ASN A 219 -17.65 -10.25 10.11
N GLY A 220 -17.16 -10.79 8.99
CA GLY A 220 -16.85 -10.03 7.78
C GLY A 220 -15.43 -9.46 7.73
N TYR A 221 -14.53 -9.88 8.62
CA TYR A 221 -13.11 -9.48 8.64
C TYR A 221 -12.27 -10.62 8.07
N ARG A 222 -11.78 -10.47 6.85
CA ARG A 222 -11.02 -11.51 6.15
C ARG A 222 -9.62 -11.02 5.81
N ARG A 223 -8.63 -11.89 6.01
CA ARG A 223 -7.28 -11.70 5.52
C ARG A 223 -7.05 -12.62 4.34
N ARG A 224 -6.46 -12.13 3.26
CA ARG A 224 -6.17 -12.92 2.07
C ARG A 224 -4.79 -12.59 1.57
N ASP A 225 -4.07 -13.61 1.13
CA ASP A 225 -2.83 -13.47 0.41
C ASP A 225 -3.10 -13.97 -1.01
N VAL A 226 -2.82 -13.14 -1.99
CA VAL A 226 -3.14 -13.44 -3.40
C VAL A 226 -2.00 -12.91 -4.26
N ASP A 227 -1.64 -13.65 -5.31
CA ASP A 227 -0.64 -13.18 -6.28
C ASP A 227 -1.27 -12.29 -7.35
N ARG A 228 -2.56 -12.50 -7.65
CA ARG A 228 -3.35 -11.71 -8.59
C ARG A 228 -4.78 -11.55 -8.09
N LEU A 229 -5.34 -10.36 -8.25
CA LEU A 229 -6.73 -10.04 -7.90
C LEU A 229 -7.31 -9.08 -8.93
N THR A 230 -8.39 -9.47 -9.60
CA THR A 230 -9.12 -8.57 -10.50
C THR A 230 -10.32 -7.99 -9.77
N MET A 231 -10.49 -6.67 -9.90
CA MET A 231 -11.51 -5.91 -9.19
C MET A 231 -12.18 -4.94 -10.15
N ARG A 232 -13.51 -4.91 -10.16
CA ARG A 232 -14.25 -3.78 -10.74
C ARG A 232 -14.70 -2.84 -9.62
N ILE A 233 -14.27 -1.59 -9.72
CA ILE A 233 -14.46 -0.57 -8.69
C ILE A 233 -15.12 0.65 -9.33
N GLY A 234 -16.28 1.07 -8.83
CA GLY A 234 -16.99 2.24 -9.36
C GLY A 234 -16.47 3.60 -8.86
N LYS A 235 -15.56 3.62 -7.88
CA LYS A 235 -15.02 4.82 -7.24
C LYS A 235 -13.50 4.83 -7.28
N SER A 236 -12.89 5.95 -6.91
CA SER A 236 -11.44 6.03 -6.73
C SER A 236 -10.94 5.10 -5.63
N PHE A 237 -9.71 4.63 -5.81
CA PHE A 237 -8.93 3.95 -4.79
C PHE A 237 -7.69 4.78 -4.46
N VAL A 238 -6.94 4.36 -3.45
CA VAL A 238 -5.68 4.98 -3.04
C VAL A 238 -4.53 4.01 -3.24
N LEU A 239 -3.43 4.48 -3.80
CA LEU A 239 -2.16 3.78 -3.91
C LEU A 239 -1.04 4.68 -3.38
N ASP A 240 -0.35 4.24 -2.33
CA ASP A 240 0.71 4.99 -1.65
C ASP A 240 0.31 6.42 -1.25
N GLY A 241 -0.95 6.59 -0.85
CA GLY A 241 -1.49 7.88 -0.38
C GLY A 241 -2.03 8.80 -1.49
N GLU A 242 -1.89 8.44 -2.76
CA GLU A 242 -2.47 9.18 -3.89
C GLU A 242 -3.76 8.53 -4.38
N GLN A 243 -4.69 9.35 -4.88
CA GLN A 243 -5.97 8.85 -5.40
C GLN A 243 -5.89 8.55 -6.89
N PHE A 244 -6.36 7.37 -7.25
CA PHE A 244 -6.45 6.92 -8.64
C PHE A 244 -7.89 6.60 -9.02
N PRO A 245 -8.27 6.83 -10.28
CA PRO A 245 -9.63 6.54 -10.75
C PRO A 245 -9.93 5.04 -10.69
N GLY A 246 -11.18 4.72 -10.37
CA GLY A 246 -11.69 3.35 -10.45
C GLY A 246 -11.75 2.82 -11.90
N GLY A 247 -12.45 1.72 -12.06
CA GLY A 247 -12.55 0.94 -13.29
C GLY A 247 -12.40 -0.55 -12.99
N THR A 248 -12.20 -1.33 -14.04
CA THR A 248 -11.79 -2.73 -13.91
C THR A 248 -10.26 -2.77 -13.89
N ILE A 249 -9.70 -3.09 -12.73
CA ILE A 249 -8.27 -3.16 -12.48
C ILE A 249 -7.85 -4.59 -12.11
N THR A 250 -6.62 -4.94 -12.47
CA THR A 250 -5.94 -6.14 -11.98
C THR A 250 -4.80 -5.69 -11.08
N LEU A 251 -4.83 -6.17 -9.84
CA LEU A 251 -3.74 -6.06 -8.90
C LEU A 251 -2.89 -7.32 -9.00
N SER A 252 -1.58 -7.17 -9.13
CA SER A 252 -0.64 -8.29 -9.09
C SER A 252 0.56 -7.97 -8.21
N LYS A 253 1.13 -8.99 -7.60
CA LYS A 253 2.43 -8.88 -6.96
C LYS A 253 3.49 -8.66 -8.05
N SER A 254 4.28 -7.60 -7.94
CA SER A 254 5.37 -7.33 -8.89
C SER A 254 6.47 -8.38 -8.77
N GLU A 255 7.28 -8.48 -9.82
CA GLU A 255 8.60 -9.09 -9.69
C GLU A 255 9.39 -8.42 -8.57
N PRO A 256 10.22 -9.16 -7.83
CA PRO A 256 10.96 -8.60 -6.72
C PRO A 256 11.89 -7.46 -7.15
N ILE A 257 11.98 -6.41 -6.33
CA ILE A 257 12.85 -5.25 -6.52
C ILE A 257 13.93 -5.31 -5.45
N THR A 258 15.18 -5.13 -5.86
CA THR A 258 16.32 -5.09 -4.96
C THR A 258 16.54 -3.65 -4.48
N PHE A 259 16.39 -3.44 -3.17
CA PHE A 259 16.62 -2.15 -2.53
C PHE A 259 17.93 -2.14 -1.76
N VAL A 260 18.66 -1.03 -1.85
CA VAL A 260 19.87 -0.80 -1.06
C VAL A 260 19.49 -0.29 0.33
N VAL A 261 20.13 -0.83 1.38
CA VAL A 261 19.73 -0.61 2.77
C VAL A 261 20.93 -0.41 3.73
N PRO A 262 20.74 0.23 4.89
CA PRO A 262 21.80 0.41 5.90
C PRO A 262 22.37 -0.89 6.46
N GLU A 263 21.49 -1.85 6.76
CA GLU A 263 21.89 -3.14 7.32
C GLU A 263 21.20 -4.25 6.51
N PRO A 264 21.98 -5.19 5.95
CA PRO A 264 21.42 -6.43 5.42
C PRO A 264 20.77 -7.19 6.58
N CYS A 265 19.70 -7.94 6.28
CA CYS A 265 18.96 -8.68 7.31
C CYS A 265 19.79 -9.80 7.93
#